data_AF-A0A7C5WYG0-F1
#
_entry.id   AF-A0A7C5WYG0-F1
#
_cell.length_a   1.000
_cell.length_b   1.000
_cell.length_c   1.000
_cell.angle_alpha   90.00
_cell.angle_beta   90.00
_cell.angle_gamma   90.00
#
_symmetry.space_group_name_H-M   'P 1'
#
loop_
_entity.id
_entity.type
_entity.pdbx_description
1 polymer ?
#
loop_
_entity_poly.entity_id
_entity_poly.type
_entity_poly.pdbx_seq_one_letter_code
_entity_poly.pdbx_strand_id
1 'polypeptide(L)'
;MFSENMLSAKSLEYLNRAKELAKAQGDTKVDTDHLLFVMLSDEKSALRKYLEKRGIEPKEFLRRVGDYLQRVKAQLEKVADQEAKHLIDLRSKIMQVKSDIGQVQIELDKIKRAKEELKREIERARRYGDYWTLRELEIEYSRLERLEAQYRSQLEGVERSLSEVFKREDVRAFLENKLSIDGLVRKALENSPVLEQLKDIGLSPERFIDLVAKKVFGKSPTFDYSQNLIKVMEKAQDKAVAEGSPQVEPYHIAGALLEVEESIGNKLLKETIGGERMKDVSQELKEEEKSPLERFGTNLTQLAREGKLDPVIGREREINQVIEVLLRKSKNNPVLVGDPGVGKTAIVEGLAQRVVNKEVPAELQDKEIVAIDMGSLVAGSKYRGEFEERLKALLEEVKQKSNIILFIDEIHTVVGAGKAEGSLDAGNMLKPALA
;
A
#
# COMPACT_ATOMS: atom_id res chain seq x y z
N MET A 1 7.84 8.51 6.62
CA MET A 1 6.61 7.85 7.10
C MET A 1 5.43 8.63 6.55
N PHE A 2 4.60 7.99 5.72
CA PHE A 2 3.42 8.63 5.13
C PHE A 2 2.42 9.08 6.20
N SER A 3 1.60 10.07 5.87
CA SER A 3 0.58 10.61 6.79
C SER A 3 -0.81 10.08 6.42
N GLU A 4 -1.44 9.32 7.34
CA GLU A 4 -2.82 8.85 7.17
C GLU A 4 -3.83 10.00 6.98
N ASN A 5 -3.52 11.20 7.49
CA ASN A 5 -4.37 12.38 7.36
C ASN A 5 -4.45 12.90 5.92
N MET A 6 -3.53 12.51 5.04
CA MET A 6 -3.59 12.88 3.62
C MET A 6 -4.37 11.87 2.78
N LEU A 7 -4.85 10.76 3.36
CA LEU A 7 -5.65 9.78 2.62
C LEU A 7 -7.07 10.30 2.41
N SER A 8 -7.63 10.08 1.23
CA SER A 8 -9.06 10.27 1.04
C SER A 8 -9.86 9.26 1.88
N ALA A 9 -11.15 9.54 2.10
CA ALA A 9 -12.00 8.67 2.92
C ALA A 9 -11.99 7.21 2.42
N LYS A 10 -11.97 7.01 1.10
CA LYS A 10 -11.95 5.68 0.49
C LYS A 10 -10.59 5.00 0.62
N SER A 11 -9.49 5.75 0.46
CA SER A 11 -8.13 5.24 0.71
C SER A 11 -7.92 4.80 2.16
N LEU A 12 -8.46 5.57 3.11
CA LEU A 12 -8.42 5.23 4.54
C LEU A 12 -9.27 3.99 4.84
N GLU A 13 -10.44 3.84 4.21
CA GLU A 13 -11.26 2.62 4.29
C GLU A 13 -10.46 1.39 3.84
N TYR A 14 -9.79 1.45 2.70
CA TYR A 14 -8.97 0.34 2.21
C TYR A 14 -7.82 -0.01 3.16
N LEU A 15 -7.11 1.00 3.68
CA LEU A 15 -6.03 0.77 4.64
C LEU A 15 -6.54 0.13 5.94
N ASN A 16 -7.70 0.56 6.44
CA ASN A 16 -8.29 -0.02 7.64
C ASN A 16 -8.77 -1.46 7.43
N ARG A 17 -9.40 -1.75 6.29
CA ARG A 17 -9.75 -3.13 5.91
C ARG A 17 -8.51 -4.02 5.74
N ALA A 18 -7.40 -3.46 5.24
CA ALA A 18 -6.13 -4.18 5.17
C ALA A 18 -5.56 -4.48 6.57
N LYS A 19 -5.67 -3.55 7.53
CA LYS A 19 -5.32 -3.78 8.95
C LYS A 19 -6.16 -4.92 9.55
N GLU A 20 -7.47 -4.93 9.30
CA GLU A 20 -8.37 -5.98 9.76
C GLU A 20 -8.03 -7.34 9.17
N LEU A 21 -7.75 -7.37 7.86
CA LEU A 21 -7.35 -8.59 7.15
C LEU A 21 -6.04 -9.16 7.73
N ALA A 22 -5.03 -8.32 7.97
CA ALA A 22 -3.77 -8.75 8.57
C ALA A 22 -3.99 -9.36 9.96
N LYS A 23 -4.80 -8.72 10.80
CA LYS A 23 -5.15 -9.26 12.14
C LYS A 23 -5.87 -10.60 12.04
N ALA A 24 -6.84 -10.73 11.12
CA ALA A 24 -7.59 -11.96 10.91
C ALA A 24 -6.68 -13.10 10.43
N GLN A 25 -5.65 -12.78 9.66
CA GLN A 25 -4.66 -13.75 9.20
C GLN A 25 -3.58 -14.06 10.26
N GLY A 26 -3.55 -13.34 11.39
CA GLY A 26 -2.54 -13.50 12.44
C GLY A 26 -1.19 -12.86 12.10
N ASP A 27 -1.16 -11.98 11.11
CA ASP A 27 0.03 -11.26 10.69
C ASP A 27 0.34 -10.10 11.64
N THR A 28 1.62 -9.93 11.92
CA THR A 28 2.12 -8.86 12.80
C THR A 28 2.32 -7.55 12.04
N LYS A 29 2.37 -7.58 10.71
CA LYS A 29 2.53 -6.40 9.87
C LYS A 29 1.47 -6.35 8.80
N VAL A 30 0.93 -5.16 8.56
CA VAL A 30 0.13 -4.89 7.36
C VAL A 30 1.08 -4.70 6.18
N ASP A 31 0.81 -5.42 5.10
CA ASP A 31 1.69 -5.52 3.95
C ASP A 31 0.91 -5.36 2.64
N THR A 32 1.63 -5.21 1.54
CA THR A 32 1.12 -4.89 0.20
C THR A 32 0.11 -5.91 -0.32
N ASP A 33 0.22 -7.18 0.09
CA ASP A 33 -0.73 -8.26 -0.20
C ASP A 33 -2.11 -8.00 0.40
N HIS A 34 -2.16 -7.54 1.65
CA HIS A 34 -3.40 -7.21 2.33
C HIS A 34 -4.13 -6.08 1.61
N LEU A 35 -3.39 -5.03 1.26
CA LEU A 35 -3.94 -3.87 0.56
C LEU A 35 -4.39 -4.25 -0.86
N LEU A 36 -3.57 -4.99 -1.60
CA LEU A 36 -3.91 -5.50 -2.93
C LEU A 36 -5.19 -6.33 -2.89
N PHE A 37 -5.30 -7.28 -1.96
CA PHE A 37 -6.47 -8.14 -1.82
C PHE A 37 -7.74 -7.34 -1.52
N VAL A 38 -7.65 -6.37 -0.60
CA VAL A 38 -8.77 -5.48 -0.26
C VAL A 38 -9.22 -4.65 -1.47
N MET A 39 -8.27 -4.07 -2.21
CA MET A 39 -8.58 -3.27 -3.39
C MET A 39 -9.14 -4.11 -4.55
N LEU A 40 -8.69 -5.35 -4.73
CA LEU A 40 -9.24 -6.27 -5.73
C LEU A 40 -10.60 -6.83 -5.32
N SER A 41 -10.91 -6.86 -4.02
CA SER A 41 -12.20 -7.34 -3.51
C SER A 41 -13.33 -6.31 -3.72
N ASP A 42 -13.01 -5.02 -3.81
CA ASP A 42 -14.00 -3.98 -4.10
C ASP A 42 -14.36 -3.97 -5.59
N GLU A 43 -15.62 -4.31 -5.91
CA GLU A 43 -16.16 -4.33 -7.28
C GLU A 43 -16.05 -2.99 -8.00
N LYS A 44 -16.02 -1.87 -7.27
CA LYS A 44 -15.91 -0.53 -7.85
C LYS A 44 -14.48 -0.03 -7.98
N SER A 45 -13.50 -0.82 -7.55
CA SER A 45 -12.09 -0.45 -7.57
C SER A 45 -11.57 -0.19 -8.98
N ALA A 46 -10.86 0.93 -9.16
CA ALA A 46 -10.17 1.25 -10.41
C ALA A 46 -9.19 0.14 -10.83
N LEU A 47 -8.62 -0.58 -9.87
CA LEU A 47 -7.73 -1.70 -10.14
C LEU A 47 -8.44 -2.85 -10.88
N ARG A 48 -9.71 -3.14 -10.57
CA ARG A 48 -10.47 -4.19 -11.28
C ARG A 48 -10.77 -3.78 -12.71
N LYS A 49 -11.25 -2.56 -12.92
CA LYS A 49 -11.51 -2.01 -14.26
C LYS A 49 -10.24 -1.99 -15.12
N TYR A 50 -9.11 -1.64 -14.51
CA TYR A 50 -7.79 -1.67 -15.15
C TYR A 50 -7.39 -3.07 -15.62
N LEU A 51 -7.68 -4.11 -14.82
CA LEU A 51 -7.43 -5.51 -15.19
C LEU A 51 -8.36 -5.96 -16.34
N GLU A 52 -9.64 -5.60 -16.29
CA GLU A 52 -10.63 -5.92 -17.35
C GLU A 52 -10.20 -5.36 -18.71
N LYS A 53 -9.75 -4.10 -18.74
CA LYS A 53 -9.21 -3.48 -19.96
C LYS A 53 -8.01 -4.22 -20.56
N ARG A 54 -7.28 -5.00 -19.75
CA ARG A 54 -6.13 -5.81 -20.18
C ARG A 54 -6.52 -7.27 -20.50
N GLY A 55 -7.82 -7.57 -20.54
CA GLY A 55 -8.33 -8.90 -20.83
C GLY A 55 -8.18 -9.88 -19.66
N ILE A 56 -7.98 -9.39 -18.44
CA ILE A 56 -7.93 -10.22 -17.24
C ILE A 56 -9.26 -10.14 -16.53
N GLU A 57 -9.89 -11.30 -16.33
CA GLU A 57 -11.10 -11.41 -15.53
C GLU A 57 -10.77 -11.18 -14.04
N PRO A 58 -11.30 -10.11 -13.38
CA PRO A 58 -10.88 -9.76 -12.03
C PRO A 58 -11.24 -10.79 -10.97
N LYS A 59 -12.34 -11.54 -11.15
CA LYS A 59 -12.75 -12.59 -10.21
C LYS A 59 -11.77 -13.75 -10.23
N GLU A 60 -11.39 -14.21 -11.41
CA GLU A 60 -10.39 -15.27 -11.57
C GLU A 60 -9.01 -14.80 -11.12
N PHE A 61 -8.63 -13.54 -11.39
CA PHE A 61 -7.39 -12.98 -10.88
C PHE A 61 -7.37 -12.92 -9.35
N LEU A 62 -8.42 -12.40 -8.71
CA LEU A 62 -8.54 -12.37 -7.25
C LEU A 62 -8.44 -13.78 -6.64
N ARG A 63 -9.10 -14.77 -7.26
CA ARG A 63 -9.01 -16.18 -6.84
C ARG A 63 -7.57 -16.70 -6.92
N ARG A 64 -6.90 -16.47 -8.05
CA ARG A 64 -5.49 -16.86 -8.24
C ARG A 64 -4.55 -16.20 -7.23
N VAL A 65 -4.75 -14.91 -6.95
CA VAL A 65 -3.99 -14.17 -5.92
C VAL A 65 -4.23 -14.79 -4.55
N GLY A 66 -5.48 -15.09 -4.19
CA GLY A 66 -5.82 -15.78 -2.94
C GLY A 66 -5.14 -17.14 -2.80
N ASP A 67 -5.23 -17.98 -3.83
CA ASP A 67 -4.60 -19.31 -3.86
C ASP A 67 -3.07 -19.24 -3.78
N TYR A 68 -2.47 -18.22 -4.42
CA TYR A 68 -1.03 -17.95 -4.32
C TYR A 68 -0.64 -17.57 -2.89
N LEU A 69 -1.32 -16.57 -2.31
CA LEU A 69 -1.03 -16.10 -0.95
C LEU A 69 -1.18 -17.20 0.10
N GLN A 70 -2.19 -18.04 -0.01
CA GLN A 70 -2.36 -19.18 0.89
C GLN A 70 -1.22 -20.20 0.78
N ARG A 71 -0.78 -20.53 -0.43
CA ARG A 71 0.36 -21.45 -0.64
C ARG A 71 1.64 -20.88 -0.07
N VAL A 72 1.92 -19.59 -0.34
CA VAL A 72 3.11 -18.90 0.17
C VAL A 72 3.09 -18.85 1.70
N LYS A 73 1.95 -18.53 2.31
CA LYS A 73 1.78 -18.54 3.77
C LYS A 73 2.08 -19.92 4.37
N ALA A 74 1.51 -20.98 3.82
CA ALA A 74 1.74 -22.34 4.31
C ALA A 74 3.21 -22.79 4.16
N GLN A 75 3.89 -22.36 3.09
CA GLN A 75 5.33 -22.60 2.92
C GLN A 75 6.14 -21.79 3.94
N LEU A 76 5.78 -20.52 4.15
CA LEU A 76 6.47 -19.66 5.10
C LEU A 76 6.39 -20.17 6.54
N GLU A 77 5.23 -20.67 6.95
CA GLU A 77 5.07 -21.26 8.28
C GLU A 77 6.01 -22.46 8.48
N LYS A 78 6.12 -23.33 7.46
CA LYS A 78 7.04 -24.49 7.49
C LYS A 78 8.50 -24.07 7.55
N VAL A 79 8.90 -23.11 6.73
CA VAL A 79 10.28 -22.59 6.72
C VAL A 79 10.59 -21.89 8.04
N ALA A 80 9.65 -21.13 8.59
CA ALA A 80 9.80 -20.47 9.89
C ALA A 80 9.90 -21.48 11.03
N ASP A 81 9.20 -22.61 10.97
CA ASP A 81 9.34 -23.70 11.95
C ASP A 81 10.73 -24.35 11.91
N GLN A 82 11.27 -24.57 10.72
CA GLN A 82 12.62 -25.11 10.55
C GLN A 82 13.68 -24.12 11.05
N GLU A 83 13.56 -22.86 10.67
CA GLU A 83 14.48 -21.80 11.09
C GLU A 83 14.42 -21.57 12.60
N ALA A 84 13.22 -21.57 13.19
CA ALA A 84 13.05 -21.44 14.63
C ALA A 84 13.73 -22.59 15.39
N LYS A 85 13.59 -23.84 14.94
CA LYS A 85 14.30 -24.99 15.53
C LYS A 85 15.81 -24.80 15.47
N HIS A 86 16.33 -24.42 14.30
CA HIS A 86 17.76 -24.17 14.13
C HIS A 86 18.27 -23.07 15.06
N LEU A 87 17.53 -21.97 15.21
CA LEU A 87 17.90 -20.87 16.10
C LEU A 87 17.79 -21.23 17.59
N ILE A 88 16.85 -22.09 17.98
CA ILE A 88 16.75 -22.61 19.36
C ILE A 88 17.97 -23.48 19.69
N ASP A 89 18.38 -24.35 18.77
CA ASP A 89 19.58 -25.17 18.92
C ASP A 89 20.84 -24.31 18.99
N LEU A 90 20.94 -23.31 18.11
CA LEU A 90 22.03 -22.33 18.09
C LEU A 90 22.08 -21.54 19.41
N ARG A 91 20.93 -21.07 19.91
CA ARG A 91 20.80 -20.38 21.20
C ARG A 91 21.32 -21.24 22.34
N SER A 92 20.98 -22.53 22.35
CA SER A 92 21.44 -23.50 23.36
C SER A 92 22.96 -23.69 23.31
N LYS A 93 23.53 -23.81 22.10
CA LYS A 93 24.99 -23.88 21.91
C LYS A 93 25.69 -22.61 22.40
N ILE A 94 25.17 -21.43 22.06
CA ILE A 94 25.73 -20.14 22.51
C ILE A 94 25.65 -20.03 24.04
N MET A 95 24.58 -20.52 24.66
CA MET A 95 24.44 -20.51 26.11
C MET A 95 25.51 -21.37 26.79
N GLN A 96 25.80 -22.55 26.25
CA GLN A 96 26.90 -23.40 26.72
C GLN A 96 28.24 -22.68 26.56
N VAL A 97 28.53 -22.15 25.37
CA VAL A 97 29.76 -21.39 25.09
C VAL A 97 29.90 -20.19 26.04
N LYS A 98 28.80 -19.47 26.34
CA LYS A 98 28.81 -18.35 27.29
C LYS A 98 29.18 -18.79 28.71
N SER A 99 28.67 -19.93 29.14
CA SER A 99 29.04 -20.51 30.44
C SER A 99 30.54 -20.81 30.49
N ASP A 100 31.08 -21.43 29.42
CA ASP A 100 32.50 -21.78 29.34
C ASP A 100 33.39 -20.52 29.31
N ILE A 101 33.01 -19.49 28.53
CA ILE A 101 33.67 -18.18 28.54
C ILE A 101 33.67 -17.57 29.94
N GLY A 102 32.53 -17.62 30.64
CA GLY A 102 32.40 -17.11 32.00
C GLY A 102 33.36 -17.80 32.97
N GLN A 103 33.51 -19.13 32.88
CA GLN A 103 34.49 -19.87 33.68
C GLN A 103 35.93 -19.43 33.38
N VAL A 104 36.28 -19.30 32.09
CA VAL A 104 37.61 -18.85 31.66
C VAL A 104 37.90 -17.42 32.14
N GLN A 105 36.92 -16.51 32.06
CA GLN A 105 37.04 -15.13 32.55
C GLN A 105 37.27 -15.08 34.07
N ILE A 106 36.57 -15.93 34.84
CA ILE A 106 36.78 -16.04 36.29
C ILE A 106 38.21 -16.50 36.61
N GLU A 107 38.73 -17.51 35.89
CA GLU A 107 40.11 -17.97 36.09
C GLU A 107 41.14 -16.92 35.69
N LEU A 108 40.91 -16.19 34.60
CA LEU A 108 41.76 -15.06 34.20
C LEU A 108 41.79 -13.95 35.26
N ASP A 109 40.64 -13.62 35.86
CA ASP A 109 40.57 -12.62 36.94
C ASP A 109 41.26 -13.08 38.23
N LYS A 110 41.24 -14.39 38.53
CA LYS A 110 42.03 -14.96 39.64
C LYS A 110 43.53 -14.87 39.37
N ILE A 111 43.96 -15.27 38.16
CA ILE A 111 45.36 -15.20 37.74
C ILE A 111 45.86 -13.76 37.77
N LYS A 112 45.07 -12.80 37.27
CA LYS A 112 45.41 -11.38 37.29
C LYS A 112 45.65 -10.87 38.72
N ARG A 113 44.73 -11.17 39.64
CA ARG A 113 44.87 -10.78 41.06
C ARG A 113 46.10 -11.42 41.72
N ALA A 114 46.33 -12.71 41.49
CA ALA A 114 47.51 -13.42 42.01
C ALA A 114 48.82 -12.86 41.45
N LYS A 115 48.87 -12.51 40.15
CA LYS A 115 50.03 -11.86 39.53
C LYS A 115 50.31 -10.48 40.12
N GLU A 116 49.29 -9.67 40.38
CA GLU A 116 49.45 -8.36 41.03
C GLU A 116 50.01 -8.49 42.45
N GLU A 117 49.58 -9.51 43.20
CA GLU A 117 50.10 -9.82 44.53
C GLU A 117 51.56 -10.30 44.49
N LEU A 118 51.87 -11.28 43.65
CA LEU A 118 53.24 -11.75 43.43
C LEU A 118 54.17 -10.63 42.97
N LYS A 119 53.70 -9.73 42.11
CA LYS A 119 54.50 -8.58 41.66
C LYS A 119 54.89 -7.68 42.84
N ARG A 120 53.97 -7.43 43.78
CA ARG A 120 54.26 -6.68 45.02
C ARG A 120 55.25 -7.43 45.92
N GLU A 121 55.16 -8.75 45.99
CA GLU A 121 56.07 -9.61 46.77
C GLU A 121 57.48 -9.65 46.20
N ILE A 122 57.61 -9.83 44.88
CA ILE A 122 58.87 -9.76 44.15
C ILE A 122 59.56 -8.42 44.42
N GLU A 123 58.81 -7.31 44.36
CA GLU A 123 59.34 -5.98 44.64
C GLU A 123 59.77 -5.79 46.12
N ARG A 124 59.09 -6.45 47.06
CA ARG A 124 59.52 -6.49 48.46
C ARG A 124 60.80 -7.30 48.62
N ALA A 125 60.84 -8.54 48.11
CA ALA A 125 62.01 -9.41 48.19
C ALA A 125 63.27 -8.77 47.57
N ARG A 126 63.11 -8.09 46.42
CA ARG A 126 64.19 -7.31 45.78
C ARG A 126 64.69 -6.17 46.67
N ARG A 127 63.80 -5.47 47.38
CA ARG A 127 64.18 -4.37 48.28
C ARG A 127 64.93 -4.84 49.52
N TYR A 128 64.61 -6.01 50.05
CA TYR A 128 65.24 -6.55 51.27
C TYR A 128 66.41 -7.52 51.00
N GLY A 129 66.74 -7.79 49.74
CA GLY A 129 67.88 -8.64 49.36
C GLY A 129 67.67 -10.14 49.62
N ASP A 130 66.43 -10.61 49.67
CA ASP A 130 66.10 -12.02 49.86
C ASP A 130 66.10 -12.77 48.51
N TYR A 131 67.29 -13.17 48.07
CA TYR A 131 67.51 -13.78 46.76
C TYR A 131 66.91 -15.19 46.61
N TRP A 132 66.76 -15.95 47.70
CA TRP A 132 66.16 -17.28 47.66
C TRP A 132 64.66 -17.19 47.42
N THR A 133 63.96 -16.38 48.20
CA THR A 133 62.51 -16.13 48.03
C THR A 133 62.21 -15.45 46.69
N LEU A 134 63.08 -14.54 46.24
CA LEU A 134 62.91 -13.86 44.96
C LEU A 134 62.83 -14.83 43.77
N ARG A 135 63.71 -15.84 43.72
CA ARG A 135 63.74 -16.82 42.63
C ARG A 135 62.48 -17.67 42.59
N GLU A 136 61.96 -18.06 43.76
CA GLU A 136 60.72 -18.84 43.86
C GLU A 136 59.51 -18.03 43.38
N LEU A 137 59.41 -16.76 43.79
CA LEU A 137 58.34 -15.86 43.38
C LEU A 137 58.35 -15.57 41.87
N GLU A 138 59.54 -15.41 41.27
CA GLU A 138 59.70 -15.22 39.83
C GLU A 138 59.27 -16.46 39.03
N ILE A 139 59.59 -17.67 39.51
CA ILE A 139 59.15 -18.92 38.89
C ILE A 139 57.61 -19.04 38.90
N GLU A 140 56.97 -18.75 40.03
CA GLU A 140 55.51 -18.80 40.13
C GLU A 140 54.84 -17.72 39.28
N TYR A 141 55.40 -16.52 39.21
CA TYR A 141 54.92 -15.46 38.31
C TYR A 141 54.98 -15.89 36.83
N SER A 142 56.09 -16.49 36.38
CA SER A 142 56.21 -17.04 35.02
C SER A 142 55.27 -18.23 34.77
N ARG A 143 54.92 -19.02 35.78
CA ARG A 143 53.88 -20.05 35.68
C ARG A 143 52.50 -19.43 35.44
N LEU A 144 52.15 -18.39 36.19
CA LEU A 144 50.89 -17.67 36.01
C LEU A 144 50.82 -16.97 34.64
N GLU A 145 51.94 -16.45 34.11
CA GLU A 145 51.99 -15.90 32.74
C GLU A 145 51.66 -16.95 31.68
N ARG A 146 52.20 -18.17 31.81
CA ARG A 146 51.87 -19.26 30.89
C ARG A 146 50.40 -19.68 30.98
N LEU A 147 49.85 -19.76 32.19
CA LEU A 147 48.43 -20.05 32.39
C LEU A 147 47.52 -18.94 31.81
N GLU A 148 47.88 -17.68 32.02
CA GLU A 148 47.16 -16.54 31.43
C GLU A 148 47.16 -16.61 29.90
N ALA A 149 48.33 -16.88 29.29
CA ALA A 149 48.45 -17.03 27.84
C ALA A 149 47.60 -18.20 27.31
N GLN A 150 47.56 -19.32 28.03
CA GLN A 150 46.73 -20.48 27.68
C GLN A 150 45.23 -20.12 27.68
N TYR A 151 44.72 -19.49 28.75
CA TYR A 151 43.32 -19.10 28.83
C TYR A 151 42.94 -18.01 27.81
N ARG A 152 43.83 -17.05 27.53
CA ARG A 152 43.62 -16.07 26.45
C ARG A 152 43.52 -16.75 25.09
N SER A 153 44.39 -17.73 24.81
CA SER A 153 44.34 -18.51 23.57
C SER A 153 43.03 -19.30 23.43
N GLN A 154 42.49 -19.82 24.54
CA GLN A 154 41.16 -20.45 24.55
C GLN A 154 40.05 -19.47 24.18
N LEU A 155 40.05 -18.25 24.74
CA LEU A 155 39.06 -17.22 24.38
C LEU A 155 39.17 -16.80 22.91
N GLU A 156 40.39 -16.65 22.38
CA GLU A 156 40.61 -16.37 20.95
C GLU A 156 40.14 -17.52 20.06
N GLY A 157 40.22 -18.77 20.53
CA GLY A 157 39.66 -19.93 19.85
C GLY A 157 38.14 -19.85 19.76
N VAL A 158 37.48 -19.49 20.86
CA VAL A 158 36.02 -19.30 20.90
C VAL A 158 35.57 -18.13 20.02
N GLU A 159 36.29 -17.00 20.04
CA GLU A 159 36.02 -15.85 19.15
C GLU A 159 36.08 -16.28 17.68
N ARG A 160 37.10 -17.08 17.31
CA ARG A 160 37.25 -17.62 15.95
C ARG A 160 36.08 -18.52 15.56
N SER A 161 35.72 -19.49 16.38
CA SER A 161 34.60 -20.40 16.09
C SER A 161 33.26 -19.68 15.99
N LEU A 162 32.97 -18.72 16.87
CA LEU A 162 31.74 -17.92 16.76
C LEU A 162 31.76 -17.05 15.50
N SER A 163 32.92 -16.55 15.08
CA SER A 163 33.08 -15.73 13.88
C SER A 163 32.92 -16.50 12.56
N GLU A 164 32.81 -17.84 12.60
CA GLU A 164 32.45 -18.65 11.42
C GLU A 164 30.96 -18.49 11.06
N VAL A 165 30.11 -18.20 12.07
CA VAL A 165 28.66 -18.09 11.93
C VAL A 165 28.19 -16.63 12.06
N PHE A 166 28.88 -15.83 12.87
CA PHE A 166 28.51 -14.45 13.18
C PHE A 166 29.56 -13.46 12.67
N LYS A 167 29.13 -12.20 12.46
CA LYS A 167 30.08 -11.13 12.15
C LYS A 167 31.01 -10.90 13.34
N ARG A 168 32.30 -10.67 13.08
CA ARG A 168 33.32 -10.43 14.12
C ARG A 168 32.94 -9.32 15.10
N GLU A 169 32.29 -8.27 14.62
CA GLU A 169 31.81 -7.16 15.44
C GLU A 169 30.76 -7.59 16.48
N ASP A 170 29.80 -8.42 16.08
CA ASP A 170 28.75 -8.94 16.95
C ASP A 170 29.34 -9.93 17.97
N VAL A 171 30.29 -10.77 17.56
CA VAL A 171 31.00 -11.69 18.46
C VAL A 171 31.77 -10.93 19.53
N ARG A 172 32.51 -9.88 19.15
CA ARG A 172 33.22 -9.03 20.12
C ARG A 172 32.27 -8.35 21.09
N ALA A 173 31.18 -7.77 20.60
CA ALA A 173 30.16 -7.18 21.45
C ALA A 173 29.55 -8.20 22.43
N PHE A 174 29.38 -9.45 22.00
CA PHE A 174 28.92 -10.55 22.84
C PHE A 174 29.93 -10.92 23.93
N LEU A 175 31.21 -11.07 23.59
CA LEU A 175 32.29 -11.38 24.54
C LEU A 175 32.49 -10.26 25.57
N GLU A 176 32.27 -9.00 25.17
CA GLU A 176 32.32 -7.82 26.04
C GLU A 176 31.04 -7.60 26.86
N ASN A 177 30.07 -8.54 26.83
CA ASN A 177 28.75 -8.44 27.47
C ASN A 177 27.89 -7.23 27.02
N LYS A 178 28.23 -6.59 25.89
CA LYS A 178 27.43 -5.54 25.26
C LYS A 178 26.28 -6.10 24.44
N LEU A 179 26.36 -7.37 24.03
CA LEU A 179 25.32 -8.09 23.29
C LEU A 179 24.84 -9.32 24.08
N SER A 180 23.52 -9.48 24.18
CA SER A 180 22.91 -10.66 24.81
C SER A 180 22.91 -11.87 23.88
N ILE A 181 22.68 -13.08 24.44
CA ILE A 181 22.50 -14.30 23.62
C ILE A 181 21.37 -14.08 22.62
N ASP A 182 20.22 -13.58 23.08
CA ASP A 182 19.06 -13.32 22.22
C ASP A 182 19.37 -12.25 21.15
N GLY A 183 20.22 -11.27 21.47
CA GLY A 183 20.70 -10.28 20.51
C GLY A 183 21.56 -10.91 19.40
N LEU A 184 22.46 -11.84 19.76
CA LEU A 184 23.29 -12.56 18.79
C LEU A 184 22.45 -13.52 17.91
N VAL A 185 21.48 -14.22 18.50
CA VAL A 185 20.53 -15.07 17.77
C VAL A 185 19.65 -14.24 16.82
N ARG A 186 19.22 -13.04 17.25
CA ARG A 186 18.49 -12.11 16.37
C ARG A 186 19.35 -11.67 15.19
N LYS A 187 20.65 -11.42 15.39
CA LYS A 187 21.58 -11.13 14.28
C LYS A 187 21.70 -12.30 13.29
N ALA A 188 21.68 -13.54 13.76
CA ALA A 188 21.62 -14.69 12.83
C ALA A 188 20.33 -14.69 12.00
N LEU A 189 19.17 -14.45 12.63
CA LEU A 189 17.89 -14.36 11.93
C LEU A 189 17.87 -13.22 10.90
N GLU A 190 18.40 -12.04 11.25
CA GLU A 190 18.51 -10.88 10.34
C GLU A 190 19.39 -11.12 9.12
N ASN A 191 20.28 -12.12 9.16
CA ASN A 191 21.15 -12.50 8.05
C ASN A 191 20.70 -13.82 7.37
N SER A 192 19.49 -14.31 7.66
CA SER A 192 18.99 -15.57 7.10
C SER A 192 18.81 -15.45 5.57
N PRO A 193 19.33 -16.39 4.76
CA PRO A 193 19.17 -16.38 3.31
C PRO A 193 17.71 -16.40 2.83
N VAL A 194 16.79 -16.88 3.67
CA VAL A 194 15.34 -16.90 3.41
C VAL A 194 14.79 -15.48 3.20
N LEU A 195 15.38 -14.47 3.84
CA LEU A 195 14.92 -13.09 3.76
C LEU A 195 15.07 -12.51 2.34
N GLU A 196 16.09 -12.90 1.58
CA GLU A 196 16.26 -12.45 0.19
C GLU A 196 15.23 -13.11 -0.73
N GLN A 197 14.95 -14.40 -0.55
CA GLN A 197 13.91 -15.11 -1.30
C GLN A 197 12.52 -14.48 -1.10
N LEU A 198 12.25 -13.97 0.10
CA LEU A 198 11.01 -13.26 0.43
C LEU A 198 10.85 -11.95 -0.33
N LYS A 199 11.94 -11.18 -0.45
CA LYS A 199 11.95 -9.95 -1.25
C LYS A 199 11.68 -10.24 -2.72
N ASP A 200 12.23 -11.34 -3.25
CA ASP A 200 12.03 -11.73 -4.66
C ASP A 200 10.57 -12.00 -5.00
N ILE A 201 9.80 -12.57 -4.06
CA ILE A 201 8.37 -12.85 -4.21
C ILE A 201 7.46 -11.67 -3.78
N GLY A 202 8.04 -10.56 -3.32
CA GLY A 202 7.32 -9.33 -2.93
C GLY A 202 6.70 -9.35 -1.53
N LEU A 203 7.15 -10.24 -0.65
CA LEU A 203 6.71 -10.28 0.75
C LEU A 203 7.73 -9.61 1.66
N SER A 204 7.22 -8.93 2.70
CA SER A 204 8.05 -8.20 3.64
C SER A 204 8.84 -9.14 4.56
N PRO A 205 10.20 -9.08 4.57
CA PRO A 205 11.05 -9.91 5.43
C PRO A 205 10.71 -9.80 6.92
N GLU A 206 10.21 -8.64 7.36
CA GLU A 206 9.84 -8.36 8.74
C GLU A 206 8.74 -9.30 9.25
N ARG A 207 7.80 -9.71 8.39
CA ARG A 207 6.75 -10.68 8.77
C ARG A 207 7.37 -12.03 9.13
N PHE A 208 8.36 -12.48 8.37
CA PHE A 208 9.06 -13.72 8.64
C PHE A 208 9.93 -13.63 9.90
N ILE A 209 10.67 -12.53 10.05
CA ILE A 209 11.46 -12.27 11.27
C ILE A 209 10.54 -12.29 12.50
N ASP A 210 9.40 -11.62 12.44
CA ASP A 210 8.43 -11.58 13.53
C ASP A 210 7.85 -12.96 13.86
N LEU A 211 7.52 -13.75 12.83
CA LEU A 211 7.02 -15.11 12.97
C LEU A 211 8.05 -16.03 13.66
N VAL A 212 9.31 -15.99 13.22
CA VAL A 212 10.39 -16.77 13.83
C VAL A 212 10.72 -16.26 15.22
N ALA A 213 10.82 -14.95 15.40
CA ALA A 213 11.11 -14.33 16.70
C ALA A 213 10.06 -14.66 17.76
N LYS A 214 8.77 -14.73 17.38
CA LYS A 214 7.70 -15.17 18.28
C LYS A 214 7.92 -16.62 18.74
N LYS A 215 8.33 -17.51 17.85
CA LYS A 215 8.60 -18.93 18.16
C LYS A 215 9.86 -19.12 19.00
N VAL A 216 10.92 -18.35 18.74
CA VAL A 216 12.23 -18.49 19.41
C VAL A 216 12.30 -17.75 20.75
N PHE A 217 11.74 -16.53 20.82
CA PHE A 217 11.88 -15.64 21.98
C PHE A 217 10.59 -15.43 22.77
N GLY A 218 9.44 -15.91 22.27
CA GLY A 218 8.15 -15.79 22.95
C GLY A 218 7.56 -14.37 23.01
N LYS A 219 8.23 -13.36 22.44
CA LYS A 219 7.72 -11.99 22.38
C LYS A 219 6.92 -11.77 21.10
N SER A 220 5.69 -11.29 21.26
CA SER A 220 4.86 -10.87 20.13
C SER A 220 5.28 -9.45 19.72
N PRO A 221 5.67 -9.23 18.46
CA PRO A 221 6.08 -7.91 18.00
C PRO A 221 4.88 -6.96 17.88
N THR A 222 5.18 -5.66 17.80
CA THR A 222 4.16 -4.62 17.66
C THR A 222 3.48 -4.71 16.30
N PHE A 223 2.15 -4.63 16.32
CA PHE A 223 1.34 -4.55 15.10
C PHE A 223 1.58 -3.20 14.42
N ASP A 224 2.10 -3.22 13.19
CA ASP A 224 2.53 -2.01 12.47
C ASP A 224 2.51 -2.22 10.95
N TYR A 225 2.94 -1.23 10.18
CA TYR A 225 3.16 -1.35 8.74
C TYR A 225 4.50 -2.03 8.42
N SER A 226 4.50 -2.82 7.35
CA SER A 226 5.72 -3.33 6.74
C SER A 226 6.47 -2.24 5.97
N GLN A 227 7.77 -2.43 5.73
CA GLN A 227 8.57 -1.49 4.94
C GLN A 227 8.09 -1.42 3.48
N ASN A 228 7.65 -2.53 2.89
CA ASN A 228 7.12 -2.53 1.53
C ASN A 228 5.83 -1.70 1.44
N LEU A 229 4.93 -1.85 2.41
CA LEU A 229 3.73 -1.02 2.46
C LEU A 229 4.05 0.47 2.67
N ILE A 230 4.98 0.80 3.56
CA ILE A 230 5.42 2.18 3.77
C ILE A 230 5.93 2.78 2.46
N LYS A 231 6.81 2.08 1.74
CA LYS A 231 7.31 2.52 0.42
C LYS A 231 6.18 2.76 -0.59
N VAL A 232 5.21 1.86 -0.65
CA VAL A 232 4.04 2.00 -1.54
C VAL A 232 3.21 3.24 -1.17
N MET A 233 2.96 3.46 0.11
CA MET A 233 2.16 4.60 0.57
C MET A 233 2.88 5.93 0.40
N GLU A 234 4.20 5.96 0.62
CA GLU A 234 5.04 7.14 0.33
C GLU A 234 5.03 7.46 -1.16
N LYS A 235 5.19 6.44 -2.02
CA LYS A 235 5.09 6.62 -3.48
C LYS A 235 3.70 7.11 -3.92
N ALA A 236 2.62 6.62 -3.31
CA ALA A 236 1.27 7.09 -3.57
C ALA A 236 1.08 8.56 -3.15
N GLN A 237 1.67 8.94 -2.02
CA GLN A 237 1.68 10.32 -1.54
C GLN A 237 2.45 11.25 -2.50
N ASP A 238 3.62 10.85 -2.97
CA ASP A 238 4.41 11.61 -3.94
C ASP A 238 3.63 11.87 -5.23
N LYS A 239 2.86 10.87 -5.69
CA LYS A 239 2.00 11.00 -6.87
C LYS A 239 0.87 12.01 -6.66
N ALA A 240 0.18 11.94 -5.53
CA ALA A 240 -0.86 12.91 -5.20
C ALA A 240 -0.32 14.34 -5.18
N VAL A 241 0.85 14.54 -4.57
CA VAL A 241 1.53 15.85 -4.53
C VAL A 241 1.93 16.31 -5.93
N ALA A 242 2.50 15.42 -6.76
CA ALA A 242 2.91 15.75 -8.13
C ALA A 242 1.72 16.16 -9.03
N GLU A 243 0.53 15.62 -8.77
CA GLU A 243 -0.71 15.95 -9.48
C GLU A 243 -1.45 17.18 -8.90
N GLY A 244 -0.94 17.76 -7.80
CA GLY A 244 -1.63 18.83 -7.07
C GLY A 244 -2.91 18.37 -6.36
N SER A 245 -3.07 17.06 -6.15
CA SER A 245 -4.20 16.50 -5.41
C SER A 245 -4.04 16.77 -3.91
N PRO A 246 -5.06 17.31 -3.22
CA PRO A 246 -5.00 17.56 -1.78
C PRO A 246 -5.00 16.27 -0.95
N GLN A 247 -5.45 15.16 -1.55
CA GLN A 247 -5.58 13.86 -0.91
C GLN A 247 -5.03 12.74 -1.79
N VAL A 248 -4.56 11.68 -1.13
CA VAL A 248 -4.16 10.43 -1.76
C VAL A 248 -5.40 9.59 -2.02
N GLU A 249 -5.87 9.66 -3.26
CA GLU A 249 -6.96 8.82 -3.78
C GLU A 249 -6.54 7.37 -4.06
N PRO A 250 -7.50 6.42 -4.13
CA PRO A 250 -7.18 5.00 -4.29
C PRO A 250 -6.40 4.68 -5.58
N TYR A 251 -6.58 5.42 -6.67
CA TYR A 251 -5.79 5.24 -7.90
C TYR A 251 -4.30 5.51 -7.70
N HIS A 252 -3.93 6.44 -6.81
CA HIS A 252 -2.52 6.67 -6.47
C HIS A 252 -1.93 5.44 -5.79
N ILE A 253 -2.68 4.83 -4.86
CA ILE A 253 -2.30 3.62 -4.14
C ILE A 253 -2.19 2.43 -5.09
N ALA A 254 -3.22 2.21 -5.93
CA ALA A 254 -3.20 1.15 -6.93
C ALA A 254 -2.01 1.30 -7.89
N GLY A 255 -1.75 2.52 -8.37
CA GLY A 255 -0.62 2.80 -9.24
C GLY A 255 0.71 2.54 -8.55
N ALA A 256 0.87 2.94 -7.28
CA ALA A 256 2.07 2.67 -6.50
C ALA A 256 2.27 1.16 -6.24
N LEU A 257 1.20 0.42 -5.92
CA LEU A 257 1.25 -1.05 -5.75
C LEU A 257 1.74 -1.76 -7.00
N LEU A 258 1.41 -1.24 -8.19
CA LEU A 258 1.80 -1.84 -9.46
C LEU A 258 3.19 -1.38 -9.94
N GLU A 259 3.74 -0.28 -9.42
CA GLU A 259 5.04 0.26 -9.85
C GLU A 259 6.20 -0.09 -8.91
N VAL A 260 5.98 -0.13 -7.60
CA VAL A 260 7.03 -0.45 -6.63
C VAL A 260 7.48 -1.89 -6.84
N GLU A 261 8.76 -2.10 -7.12
CA GLU A 261 9.29 -3.42 -7.51
C GLU A 261 9.15 -4.46 -6.39
N GLU A 262 9.27 -4.03 -5.13
CA GLU A 262 9.14 -4.90 -3.95
C GLU A 262 7.68 -5.16 -3.56
N SER A 263 6.71 -4.50 -4.21
CA SER A 263 5.29 -4.77 -3.99
C SER A 263 4.89 -6.09 -4.62
N ILE A 264 4.15 -6.90 -3.87
CA ILE A 264 3.58 -8.14 -4.41
C ILE A 264 2.64 -7.88 -5.61
N GLY A 265 2.00 -6.71 -5.67
CA GLY A 265 1.17 -6.31 -6.80
C GLY A 265 1.98 -6.22 -8.10
N ASN A 266 3.17 -5.63 -8.06
CA ASN A 266 4.07 -5.56 -9.21
C ASN A 266 4.54 -6.96 -9.63
N LYS A 267 4.96 -7.80 -8.67
CA LYS A 267 5.42 -9.18 -8.92
C LYS A 267 4.34 -10.02 -9.61
N LEU A 268 3.14 -10.07 -9.03
CA LEU A 268 2.01 -10.85 -9.55
C LEU A 268 1.53 -10.35 -10.92
N LEU A 269 1.55 -9.03 -11.14
CA LEU A 269 1.14 -8.46 -12.41
C LEU A 269 2.17 -8.73 -13.51
N LYS A 270 3.47 -8.64 -13.22
CA LYS A 270 4.56 -8.99 -14.16
C LYS A 270 4.45 -10.45 -14.60
N GLU A 271 4.18 -11.36 -13.68
CA GLU A 271 3.97 -12.78 -13.99
C GLU A 271 2.73 -13.03 -14.86
N THR A 272 1.69 -12.19 -14.73
CA THR A 272 0.41 -12.41 -15.43
C THR A 272 0.33 -11.73 -16.80
N ILE A 273 0.88 -10.52 -16.95
CA ILE A 273 0.69 -9.67 -18.15
C ILE A 273 1.98 -9.48 -18.96
N GLY A 274 3.15 -9.76 -18.38
CA GLY A 274 4.46 -9.37 -18.93
C GLY A 274 4.78 -7.91 -18.64
N GLY A 275 6.02 -7.63 -18.21
CA GLY A 275 6.43 -6.35 -17.61
C GLY A 275 6.41 -5.12 -18.53
N GLU A 276 6.27 -5.27 -19.85
CA GLU A 276 6.38 -4.16 -20.81
C GLU A 276 5.12 -3.28 -20.92
N ARG A 277 3.98 -3.66 -20.31
CA ARG A 277 2.69 -2.94 -20.43
C ARG A 277 2.35 -1.99 -19.27
N MET A 278 3.33 -1.61 -18.45
CA MET A 278 3.14 -0.76 -17.25
C MET A 278 3.56 0.70 -17.43
N LYS A 279 3.58 1.24 -18.66
CA LYS A 279 3.72 2.70 -18.84
C LYS A 279 2.37 3.36 -18.58
N ASP A 280 2.38 4.50 -17.89
CA ASP A 280 1.21 5.35 -17.60
C ASP A 280 0.05 4.71 -16.79
N VAL A 281 0.34 3.69 -15.97
CA VAL A 281 -0.64 3.00 -15.10
C VAL A 281 -1.45 3.99 -14.26
N SER A 282 -0.80 4.99 -13.67
CA SER A 282 -1.49 5.98 -12.83
C SER A 282 -2.51 6.82 -13.58
N GLN A 283 -2.23 7.22 -14.82
CA GLN A 283 -3.18 8.00 -15.61
C GLN A 283 -4.40 7.16 -15.99
N GLU A 284 -4.17 5.92 -16.44
CA GLU A 284 -5.26 5.00 -16.76
C GLU A 284 -6.12 4.69 -15.52
N LEU A 285 -5.50 4.43 -14.36
CA LEU A 285 -6.23 4.18 -13.11
C LEU A 285 -7.04 5.39 -12.65
N LYS A 286 -6.52 6.60 -12.86
CA LYS A 286 -7.24 7.85 -12.58
C LYS A 286 -8.47 8.00 -13.46
N GLU A 287 -8.33 7.71 -14.75
CA GLU A 287 -9.49 7.63 -15.64
C GLU A 287 -10.47 6.57 -15.14
N GLU A 288 -9.98 5.46 -14.59
CA GLU A 288 -10.85 4.41 -14.06
C GLU A 288 -11.66 4.77 -12.81
N GLU A 289 -11.19 5.74 -12.03
CA GLU A 289 -11.95 6.27 -10.90
C GLU A 289 -13.06 7.22 -11.29
N LYS A 290 -12.89 7.97 -12.39
CA LYS A 290 -13.91 8.94 -12.83
C LYS A 290 -15.25 8.25 -12.99
N SER A 291 -16.30 8.87 -12.45
CA SER A 291 -17.66 8.37 -12.61
C SER A 291 -18.11 8.47 -14.08
N PRO A 292 -19.06 7.64 -14.54
CA PRO A 292 -19.66 7.80 -15.87
C PRO A 292 -20.08 9.25 -16.18
N LEU A 293 -20.68 9.95 -15.22
CA LEU A 293 -21.04 11.36 -15.36
C LEU A 293 -19.84 12.30 -15.49
N GLU A 294 -18.73 12.04 -14.82
CA GLU A 294 -17.50 12.84 -14.94
C GLU A 294 -16.73 12.54 -16.23
N ARG A 295 -16.87 11.32 -16.78
CA ARG A 295 -16.22 10.93 -18.04
C ARG A 295 -16.95 11.47 -19.26
N PHE A 296 -18.28 11.43 -19.24
CA PHE A 296 -19.11 11.72 -20.41
C PHE A 296 -19.98 12.96 -20.24
N GLY A 297 -19.89 13.64 -19.09
CA GLY A 297 -20.69 14.79 -18.76
C GLY A 297 -19.85 16.02 -18.39
N THR A 298 -20.44 17.18 -18.65
CA THR A 298 -19.90 18.50 -18.29
C THR A 298 -20.84 19.14 -17.26
N ASN A 299 -20.34 19.43 -16.06
CA ASN A 299 -21.12 20.06 -15.01
C ASN A 299 -21.27 21.57 -15.27
N LEU A 300 -22.40 21.97 -15.83
CA LEU A 300 -22.70 23.38 -16.15
C LEU A 300 -22.84 24.23 -14.89
N THR A 301 -23.37 23.67 -13.80
CA THR A 301 -23.44 24.38 -12.51
C THR A 301 -22.05 24.68 -11.94
N GLN A 302 -21.07 23.80 -12.14
CA GLN A 302 -19.69 24.06 -11.75
C GLN A 302 -19.06 25.15 -12.64
N LEU A 303 -19.24 25.09 -13.96
CA LEU A 303 -18.77 26.14 -14.87
C LEU A 303 -19.38 27.50 -14.54
N ALA A 304 -20.66 27.54 -14.14
CA ALA A 304 -21.32 28.75 -13.66
C ALA A 304 -20.68 29.30 -12.38
N ARG A 305 -20.39 28.45 -11.38
CA ARG A 305 -19.68 28.85 -10.14
C ARG A 305 -18.29 29.41 -10.44
N GLU A 306 -17.61 28.86 -11.44
CA GLU A 306 -16.29 29.29 -11.89
C GLU A 306 -16.33 30.54 -12.80
N GLY A 307 -17.52 31.05 -13.15
CA GLY A 307 -17.69 32.21 -14.03
C GLY A 307 -17.30 31.95 -15.49
N LYS A 308 -17.28 30.68 -15.91
CA LYS A 308 -16.88 30.26 -17.26
C LYS A 308 -18.03 30.22 -18.28
N LEU A 309 -19.27 30.37 -17.83
CA LEU A 309 -20.44 30.45 -18.71
C LEU A 309 -20.69 31.90 -19.15
N ASP A 310 -21.03 32.08 -20.41
CA ASP A 310 -21.40 33.39 -20.96
C ASP A 310 -22.69 33.94 -20.32
N PRO A 311 -22.82 35.26 -20.12
CA PRO A 311 -24.03 35.84 -19.56
C PRO A 311 -25.21 35.69 -20.52
N VAL A 312 -26.34 35.20 -20.01
CA VAL A 312 -27.53 34.95 -20.82
C VAL A 312 -28.49 36.13 -20.76
N ILE A 313 -28.71 36.79 -21.91
CA ILE A 313 -29.54 38.00 -22.01
C ILE A 313 -30.86 37.70 -22.72
N GLY A 314 -31.97 38.17 -22.15
CA GLY A 314 -33.28 38.17 -22.82
C GLY A 314 -33.96 36.81 -22.93
N ARG A 315 -33.57 35.81 -22.12
CA ARG A 315 -34.14 34.45 -22.08
C ARG A 315 -34.91 34.11 -20.81
N GLU A 316 -35.28 35.13 -20.04
CA GLU A 316 -35.96 35.00 -18.75
C GLU A 316 -37.24 34.18 -18.84
N ARG A 317 -38.04 34.41 -19.89
CA ARG A 317 -39.33 33.75 -20.08
C ARG A 317 -39.14 32.26 -20.33
N GLU A 318 -38.21 31.89 -21.20
CA GLU A 318 -37.91 30.50 -21.53
C GLU A 318 -37.32 29.76 -20.33
N ILE A 319 -36.39 30.38 -19.59
CA ILE A 319 -35.81 29.80 -18.37
C ILE A 319 -36.92 29.55 -17.32
N ASN A 320 -37.82 30.51 -17.12
CA ASN A 320 -38.96 30.35 -16.20
C ASN A 320 -39.89 29.21 -16.61
N GLN A 321 -40.14 29.03 -17.91
CA GLN A 321 -40.93 27.89 -18.41
C GLN A 321 -40.24 26.55 -18.16
N VAL A 322 -38.92 26.48 -18.31
CA VAL A 322 -38.14 25.27 -18.00
C VAL A 322 -38.27 24.92 -16.52
N ILE A 323 -38.13 25.91 -15.63
CA ILE A 323 -38.32 25.75 -14.17
C ILE A 323 -39.73 25.20 -13.86
N GLU A 324 -40.77 25.79 -14.45
CA GLU A 324 -42.15 25.35 -14.25
C GLU A 324 -42.36 23.88 -14.64
N VAL A 325 -41.77 23.43 -15.76
CA VAL A 325 -41.87 22.04 -16.21
C VAL A 325 -41.11 21.10 -15.27
N LEU A 326 -39.90 21.47 -14.82
CA LEU A 326 -39.09 20.66 -13.92
C LEU A 326 -39.76 20.42 -12.55
N LEU A 327 -40.59 21.36 -12.09
CA LEU A 327 -41.31 21.28 -10.81
C LEU A 327 -42.59 20.42 -10.86
N ARG A 328 -42.95 19.87 -12.03
CA ARG A 328 -44.12 19.00 -12.16
C ARG A 328 -43.89 17.67 -11.43
N LYS A 329 -44.96 17.12 -10.85
CA LYS A 329 -44.93 15.79 -10.21
C LYS A 329 -44.70 14.62 -11.18
N SER A 330 -45.10 14.80 -12.44
CA SER A 330 -44.99 13.80 -13.50
C SER A 330 -44.69 14.50 -14.82
N LYS A 331 -43.97 13.84 -15.73
CA LYS A 331 -43.57 14.42 -17.03
C LYS A 331 -42.80 15.73 -16.84
N ASN A 332 -41.85 15.72 -15.91
CA ASN A 332 -40.98 16.84 -15.55
C ASN A 332 -39.78 16.99 -16.49
N ASN A 333 -39.94 16.59 -17.75
CA ASN A 333 -38.88 16.57 -18.75
C ASN A 333 -39.12 17.71 -19.76
N PRO A 334 -38.49 18.89 -19.59
CA PRO A 334 -38.60 19.99 -20.54
C PRO A 334 -37.91 19.63 -21.86
N VAL A 335 -38.54 19.97 -22.99
CA VAL A 335 -37.98 19.80 -24.33
C VAL A 335 -37.96 21.16 -25.02
N LEU A 336 -36.75 21.68 -25.27
CA LEU A 336 -36.55 22.95 -25.96
C LEU A 336 -36.61 22.73 -27.48
N VAL A 337 -37.64 23.27 -28.13
CA VAL A 337 -37.86 23.15 -29.58
C VAL A 337 -37.63 24.49 -30.25
N GLY A 338 -36.89 24.49 -31.36
CA GLY A 338 -36.58 25.67 -32.14
C GLY A 338 -35.53 25.36 -33.21
N ASP A 339 -35.29 26.31 -34.12
CA ASP A 339 -34.32 26.15 -35.20
C ASP A 339 -32.88 25.97 -34.66
N PRO A 340 -31.96 25.35 -35.41
CA PRO A 340 -30.55 25.30 -35.06
C PRO A 340 -29.96 26.72 -34.89
N GLY A 341 -29.08 26.91 -33.91
CA GLY A 341 -28.39 28.19 -33.70
C GLY A 341 -29.19 29.26 -32.95
N VAL A 342 -30.45 29.02 -32.58
CA VAL A 342 -31.26 30.01 -31.82
C VAL A 342 -30.85 30.15 -30.34
N GLY A 343 -29.82 29.44 -29.89
CA GLY A 343 -29.32 29.50 -28.51
C GLY A 343 -30.11 28.66 -27.50
N LYS A 344 -30.55 27.44 -27.88
CA LYS A 344 -31.22 26.50 -26.96
C LYS A 344 -30.33 26.14 -25.77
N THR A 345 -29.03 25.92 -26.01
CA THR A 345 -28.02 25.63 -24.99
C THR A 345 -27.86 26.78 -24.00
N ALA A 346 -27.91 28.04 -24.47
CA ALA A 346 -27.84 29.23 -23.61
C ALA A 346 -28.99 29.30 -22.59
N ILE A 347 -30.17 28.75 -22.89
CA ILE A 347 -31.27 28.69 -21.90
C ILE A 347 -30.90 27.77 -20.73
N VAL A 348 -30.21 26.66 -21.01
CA VAL A 348 -29.77 25.69 -20.00
C VAL A 348 -28.60 26.23 -19.18
N GLU A 349 -27.65 26.91 -19.83
CA GLU A 349 -26.56 27.64 -19.16
C GLU A 349 -27.09 28.75 -18.24
N GLY A 350 -28.11 29.49 -18.70
CA GLY A 350 -28.80 30.49 -17.89
C GLY A 350 -29.54 29.89 -16.71
N LEU A 351 -30.12 28.69 -16.87
CA LEU A 351 -30.68 27.95 -15.75
C LEU A 351 -29.59 27.56 -14.74
N ALA A 352 -28.42 27.10 -15.20
CA ALA A 352 -27.29 26.77 -14.32
C ALA A 352 -26.80 27.99 -13.52
N GLN A 353 -26.71 29.15 -14.16
CA GLN A 353 -26.40 30.43 -13.50
C GLN A 353 -27.44 30.75 -12.42
N ARG A 354 -28.74 30.63 -12.72
CA ARG A 354 -29.81 30.89 -11.74
C ARG A 354 -29.80 29.92 -10.56
N VAL A 355 -29.52 28.64 -10.79
CA VAL A 355 -29.38 27.65 -9.72
C VAL A 355 -28.24 28.04 -8.77
N VAL A 356 -27.07 28.40 -9.32
CA VAL A 356 -25.90 28.84 -8.53
C VAL A 356 -26.18 30.12 -7.74
N ASN A 357 -26.87 31.08 -8.35
CA ASN A 357 -27.26 32.35 -7.71
C ASN A 357 -28.45 32.20 -6.75
N LYS A 358 -29.02 31.00 -6.61
CA LYS A 358 -30.24 30.71 -5.82
C LYS A 358 -31.46 31.51 -6.27
N GLU A 359 -31.53 31.84 -7.56
CA GLU A 359 -32.65 32.51 -8.22
C GLU A 359 -33.70 31.51 -8.75
N VAL A 360 -33.79 30.33 -8.12
CA VAL A 360 -34.74 29.26 -8.44
C VAL A 360 -35.49 28.83 -7.17
N PRO A 361 -36.68 28.22 -7.30
CA PRO A 361 -37.40 27.64 -6.16
C PRO A 361 -36.56 26.64 -5.38
N ALA A 362 -36.86 26.47 -4.09
CA ALA A 362 -36.06 25.71 -3.14
C ALA A 362 -35.76 24.28 -3.60
N GLU A 363 -36.70 23.64 -4.30
CA GLU A 363 -36.59 22.29 -4.82
C GLU A 363 -35.49 22.12 -5.89
N LEU A 364 -35.07 23.23 -6.52
CA LEU A 364 -34.05 23.24 -7.57
C LEU A 364 -32.70 23.83 -7.11
N GLN A 365 -32.62 24.43 -5.91
CA GLN A 365 -31.41 25.13 -5.46
C GLN A 365 -30.21 24.19 -5.25
N ASP A 366 -30.48 22.95 -4.81
CA ASP A 366 -29.44 21.94 -4.56
C ASP A 366 -29.21 21.00 -5.77
N LYS A 367 -29.81 21.31 -6.92
CA LYS A 367 -29.67 20.49 -8.12
C LYS A 367 -28.40 20.87 -8.88
N GLU A 368 -27.76 19.88 -9.49
CA GLU A 368 -26.64 20.08 -10.41
C GLU A 368 -27.09 19.84 -11.85
N ILE A 369 -26.66 20.69 -12.77
CA ILE A 369 -26.99 20.55 -14.19
C ILE A 369 -25.78 19.96 -14.91
N VAL A 370 -25.96 18.77 -15.47
CA VAL A 370 -24.89 18.04 -16.17
C VAL A 370 -25.29 17.83 -17.63
N ALA A 371 -24.49 18.36 -18.55
CA ALA A 371 -24.62 18.17 -19.98
C ALA A 371 -23.93 16.88 -20.41
N ILE A 372 -24.62 15.96 -21.09
CA ILE A 372 -23.98 14.77 -21.66
C ILE A 372 -23.41 15.08 -23.04
N ASP A 373 -22.16 14.66 -23.27
CA ASP A 373 -21.60 14.54 -24.62
C ASP A 373 -21.92 13.16 -25.21
N MET A 374 -22.93 13.14 -26.09
CA MET A 374 -23.32 11.93 -26.82
C MET A 374 -22.21 11.44 -27.76
N GLY A 375 -21.38 12.34 -28.31
CA GLY A 375 -20.24 12.00 -29.15
C GLY A 375 -19.19 11.19 -28.40
N SER A 376 -18.87 11.59 -27.17
CA SER A 376 -17.93 10.88 -26.29
C SER A 376 -18.44 9.49 -25.87
N LEU A 377 -19.76 9.31 -25.72
CA LEU A 377 -20.33 7.98 -25.43
C LEU A 377 -20.15 7.00 -26.60
N VAL A 378 -20.26 7.50 -27.83
CA VAL A 378 -20.10 6.71 -29.07
C VAL A 378 -18.62 6.51 -29.43
N ALA A 379 -17.77 7.51 -29.15
CA ALA A 379 -16.35 7.49 -29.44
C ALA A 379 -15.65 6.28 -28.77
N GLY A 380 -14.84 5.57 -29.56
CA GLY A 380 -14.08 4.42 -29.10
C GLY A 380 -14.89 3.16 -28.81
N SER A 381 -16.21 3.15 -29.07
CA SER A 381 -17.00 1.91 -29.02
C SER A 381 -16.85 1.16 -30.34
N LYS A 382 -16.35 -0.08 -30.30
CA LYS A 382 -16.29 -0.94 -31.50
C LYS A 382 -17.62 -1.64 -31.78
N TYR A 383 -18.48 -1.70 -30.77
CA TYR A 383 -19.74 -2.44 -30.78
C TYR A 383 -20.87 -1.62 -30.12
N ARG A 384 -22.07 -1.69 -30.69
CA ARG A 384 -23.30 -1.06 -30.17
C ARG A 384 -23.58 -1.38 -28.68
N GLY A 385 -23.23 -2.59 -28.23
CA GLY A 385 -23.46 -3.00 -26.84
C GLY A 385 -22.68 -2.17 -25.81
N GLU A 386 -21.46 -1.72 -26.14
CA GLU A 386 -20.65 -0.89 -25.23
C GLU A 386 -21.27 0.50 -25.03
N PHE A 387 -21.87 1.07 -26.07
CA PHE A 387 -22.62 2.32 -25.96
C PHE A 387 -23.83 2.19 -25.04
N GLU A 388 -24.62 1.13 -25.22
CA GLU A 388 -25.80 0.85 -24.38
C GLU A 388 -25.39 0.65 -22.91
N GLU A 389 -24.30 -0.07 -22.66
CA GLU A 389 -23.79 -0.29 -21.30
C GLU A 389 -23.31 1.02 -20.63
N ARG A 390 -22.58 1.88 -21.37
CA ARG A 390 -22.15 3.20 -20.89
C ARG A 390 -23.34 4.10 -20.56
N LEU A 391 -24.33 4.16 -21.45
CA LEU A 391 -25.54 4.98 -21.23
C LEU A 391 -26.34 4.46 -20.04
N LYS A 392 -26.47 3.14 -19.88
CA LYS A 392 -27.14 2.53 -18.73
C LYS A 392 -26.43 2.87 -17.42
N ALA A 393 -25.11 2.75 -17.37
CA ALA A 393 -24.31 3.10 -16.20
C ALA A 393 -24.49 4.58 -15.80
N LEU A 394 -24.51 5.47 -16.79
CA LEU A 394 -24.74 6.90 -16.58
C LEU A 394 -26.14 7.17 -16.01
N LEU A 395 -27.19 6.59 -16.60
CA LEU A 395 -28.56 6.78 -16.13
C LEU A 395 -28.77 6.23 -14.70
N GLU A 396 -28.14 5.12 -14.36
CA GLU A 396 -28.16 4.59 -12.99
C GLU A 396 -27.43 5.51 -12.00
N GLU A 397 -26.32 6.13 -12.40
CA GLU A 397 -25.64 7.11 -11.56
C GLU A 397 -26.51 8.36 -11.29
N VAL A 398 -27.17 8.88 -12.33
CA VAL A 398 -28.11 10.02 -12.21
C VAL A 398 -29.25 9.69 -11.25
N LYS A 399 -29.84 8.48 -11.36
CA LYS A 399 -30.90 8.02 -10.46
C LYS A 399 -30.42 7.92 -9.01
N GLN A 400 -29.22 7.42 -8.78
CA GLN A 400 -28.66 7.26 -7.42
C GLN A 400 -28.38 8.62 -6.75
N LYS A 401 -27.85 9.60 -7.50
CA LYS A 401 -27.54 10.92 -6.94
C LYS A 401 -28.80 11.74 -6.65
N SER A 402 -29.89 11.57 -7.42
CA SER A 402 -31.22 12.19 -7.26
C SER A 402 -31.27 13.74 -7.29
N ASN A 403 -30.12 14.40 -7.23
CA ASN A 403 -29.96 15.85 -7.30
C ASN A 403 -29.45 16.33 -8.67
N ILE A 404 -29.51 15.49 -9.71
CA ILE A 404 -28.98 15.82 -11.04
C ILE A 404 -30.11 16.13 -12.01
N ILE A 405 -29.99 17.24 -12.74
CA ILE A 405 -30.75 17.57 -13.93
C ILE A 405 -29.85 17.27 -15.12
N LEU A 406 -30.29 16.31 -15.94
CA LEU A 406 -29.54 15.86 -17.11
C LEU A 406 -29.92 16.69 -18.33
N PHE A 407 -28.93 17.32 -18.96
CA PHE A 407 -29.09 17.99 -20.23
C PHE A 407 -28.54 17.11 -21.35
N ILE A 408 -29.37 16.84 -22.36
CA ILE A 408 -29.01 16.10 -23.55
C ILE A 408 -29.22 17.04 -24.73
N ASP A 409 -28.12 17.53 -25.30
CA ASP A 409 -28.21 18.29 -26.54
C ASP A 409 -28.55 17.34 -27.70
N GLU A 410 -29.28 17.87 -28.68
CA GLU A 410 -29.68 17.14 -29.88
C GLU A 410 -30.30 15.76 -29.59
N ILE A 411 -31.18 15.64 -28.59
CA ILE A 411 -31.79 14.36 -28.15
C ILE A 411 -32.39 13.51 -29.30
N HIS A 412 -32.79 14.15 -30.40
CA HIS A 412 -33.30 13.47 -31.60
C HIS A 412 -32.26 12.56 -32.28
N THR A 413 -30.97 12.84 -32.12
CA THR A 413 -29.84 12.02 -32.63
C THR A 413 -29.81 10.63 -31.99
N VAL A 414 -30.33 10.50 -30.77
CA VAL A 414 -30.32 9.27 -29.98
C VAL A 414 -31.68 8.58 -29.89
N VAL A 415 -32.77 9.32 -30.12
CA VAL A 415 -34.16 8.82 -29.99
C VAL A 415 -34.72 8.33 -31.34
N GLY A 416 -33.92 8.33 -32.41
CA GLY A 416 -34.24 7.65 -33.65
C GLY A 416 -35.47 8.23 -34.37
N ALA A 417 -35.30 9.38 -35.02
CA ALA A 417 -36.25 9.88 -36.00
C ALA A 417 -36.19 9.08 -37.33
N GLY A 418 -36.57 7.80 -37.30
CA GLY A 418 -36.96 7.02 -38.49
C GLY A 418 -35.85 6.39 -39.37
N LYS A 419 -35.91 5.06 -39.47
CA LYS A 419 -35.65 4.21 -40.66
C LYS A 419 -34.36 4.41 -41.48
N ALA A 420 -33.19 4.32 -40.85
CA ALA A 420 -31.99 3.85 -41.55
C ALA A 420 -31.39 2.68 -40.76
N GLU A 421 -31.09 1.57 -41.44
CA GLU A 421 -30.35 0.45 -40.85
C GLU A 421 -29.00 0.96 -40.35
N GLY A 422 -28.87 1.18 -39.03
CA GLY A 422 -27.64 1.63 -38.38
C GLY A 422 -27.77 2.78 -37.39
N SER A 423 -28.93 3.41 -37.20
CA SER A 423 -29.08 4.47 -36.20
C SER A 423 -29.13 3.92 -34.76
N LEU A 424 -28.42 4.59 -33.85
CA LEU A 424 -28.38 4.30 -32.42
C LEU A 424 -29.77 4.56 -31.82
N ASP A 425 -30.47 3.52 -31.35
CA ASP A 425 -31.79 3.64 -30.72
C ASP A 425 -31.69 3.58 -29.19
N ALA A 426 -31.37 4.71 -28.57
CA ALA A 426 -31.39 4.87 -27.12
C ALA A 426 -32.80 5.14 -26.57
N GLY A 427 -33.81 5.29 -27.43
CA GLY A 427 -35.18 5.63 -27.03
C GLY A 427 -35.78 4.60 -26.08
N ASN A 428 -35.50 3.32 -26.27
CA ASN A 428 -35.98 2.26 -25.38
C ASN A 428 -35.28 2.23 -24.01
N MET A 429 -34.05 2.76 -23.93
CA MET A 429 -33.31 2.86 -22.67
C MET A 429 -33.72 4.07 -21.85
N LEU A 430 -34.08 5.18 -22.51
CA LEU A 430 -34.50 6.41 -21.87
C LEU A 430 -35.94 6.35 -21.35
N LYS A 431 -36.85 5.66 -22.07
CA LYS A 431 -38.28 5.56 -21.70
C LYS A 431 -38.52 5.17 -20.22
N PRO A 432 -37.91 4.11 -19.67
CA PRO A 432 -38.11 3.74 -18.26
C PRO A 432 -37.54 4.76 -17.27
N ALA A 433 -36.52 5.53 -17.65
CA ALA A 433 -35.92 6.55 -16.79
C ALA A 433 -36.72 7.87 -16.79
N LEU A 434 -37.55 8.09 -17.82
CA LEU A 434 -38.37 9.28 -18.01
C LEU A 434 -39.85 9.11 -17.59
N ALA A 435 -40.25 7.87 -17.26
CA ALA A 435 -41.63 7.45 -17.00
C ALA A 435 -42.15 7.88 -15.63
#